data_AF-A0AAW9DQS3-F1
#
_entry.id   AF-A0AAW9DQS3-F1
#
_cell.length_a   1.000
_cell.length_b   1.000
_cell.length_c   1.000
_cell.angle_alpha   90.00
_cell.angle_beta   90.00
_cell.angle_gamma   90.00
#
_symmetry.space_group_name_H-M   'P 1'
#
loop_
_entity.id
_entity.type
_entity.pdbx_description
1 polymer ?
#
loop_
_entity_poly.entity_id
_entity_poly.type
_entity_poly.pdbx_seq_one_letter_code
_entity_poly.pdbx_strand_id
1 'polypeptide(L)'
;MADLARDQGGALLGALPREVSHAAARPLEALLAAFLIILAIVIARSRLTALAPRHRALILAGIAAPPVGLLALGALFDNMPIEVRYLWLGLPYLGLALATGLRRHPRLLVPLLAIQTAAIIGLAIAPGTMQPAARTEAAAAAFLRPDTLVLIPFGNDGVGIPGPFIAAAPANMTILVARRAATTPNRAAPYRRVIIANIRVDAASRTLVPQLRAAFATACWQRETSPAAITIFDNLCLRPKAPPARSAPA
;
A
#
# COMPACT_ATOMS: atom_id res chain seq x y z
N MET A 1 -19.09 -3.89 6.04
CA MET A 1 -19.12 -5.33 6.38
C MET A 1 -18.49 -6.19 5.27
N ALA A 2 -18.96 -6.12 4.02
CA ALA A 2 -18.39 -6.89 2.90
C ALA A 2 -16.91 -6.58 2.62
N ASP A 3 -16.51 -5.31 2.62
CA ASP A 3 -15.10 -4.93 2.42
C ASP A 3 -14.18 -5.38 3.55
N LEU A 4 -14.68 -5.38 4.79
CA LEU A 4 -13.95 -5.86 5.97
C LEU A 4 -13.71 -7.37 5.90
N ALA A 5 -14.75 -8.14 5.53
CA ALA A 5 -14.61 -9.59 5.33
C ALA A 5 -13.64 -9.90 4.18
N ARG A 6 -13.67 -9.08 3.12
CA ARG A 6 -12.75 -9.19 1.98
C ARG A 6 -11.30 -8.85 2.35
N ASP A 7 -11.09 -7.82 3.17
CA ASP A 7 -9.76 -7.44 3.67
C ASP A 7 -9.20 -8.46 4.67
N GLN A 8 -10.04 -9.01 5.56
CA GLN A 8 -9.62 -10.09 6.46
C GLN A 8 -9.30 -11.39 5.72
N GLY A 9 -10.12 -11.76 4.72
CA GLY A 9 -9.82 -12.86 3.82
C GLY A 9 -8.51 -12.62 3.06
N GLY A 10 -8.29 -11.41 2.55
CA GLY A 10 -7.04 -11.01 1.93
C GLY A 10 -5.83 -11.09 2.88
N ALA A 11 -5.99 -10.73 4.15
CA ALA A 11 -4.93 -10.81 5.15
C ALA A 11 -4.58 -12.26 5.53
N LEU A 12 -5.58 -13.13 5.66
CA LEU A 12 -5.38 -14.54 6.03
C LEU A 12 -4.87 -15.40 4.87
N LEU A 13 -5.12 -14.97 3.63
CA LEU A 13 -4.93 -15.76 2.41
C LEU A 13 -4.06 -15.01 1.37
N GLY A 14 -3.29 -14.01 1.82
CA GLY A 14 -2.32 -13.23 1.03
C GLY A 14 -2.86 -12.65 -0.28
N ALA A 15 -4.03 -12.01 -0.23
CA ALA A 15 -4.68 -11.34 -1.34
C ALA A 15 -5.00 -12.22 -2.57
N LEU A 16 -4.83 -13.55 -2.50
CA LEU A 16 -5.07 -14.51 -3.59
C LEU A 16 -6.39 -14.24 -4.37
N PRO A 17 -7.56 -14.00 -3.73
CA PRO A 17 -8.80 -13.73 -4.44
C PRO A 17 -8.82 -12.47 -5.31
N ARG A 18 -7.91 -11.50 -5.07
CA ARG A 18 -7.82 -10.25 -5.83
C ARG A 18 -7.05 -10.40 -7.13
N GLU A 19 -6.21 -11.43 -7.24
CA GLU A 19 -5.30 -11.63 -8.37
C GLU A 19 -5.81 -12.68 -9.37
N VAL A 20 -6.89 -13.41 -9.04
CA VAL A 20 -7.58 -14.32 -9.98
C VAL A 20 -8.68 -13.61 -10.77
N SER A 21 -8.95 -14.11 -11.97
CA SER A 21 -10.05 -13.62 -12.81
C SER A 21 -11.39 -13.65 -12.07
N HIS A 22 -12.29 -12.70 -12.37
CA HIS A 22 -13.60 -12.59 -11.71
C HIS A 22 -14.42 -13.90 -11.71
N ALA A 23 -14.26 -14.72 -12.76
CA ALA A 23 -14.92 -16.00 -12.88
C ALA A 23 -14.41 -17.04 -11.87
N ALA A 24 -13.11 -17.05 -11.59
CA ALA A 24 -12.48 -17.97 -10.62
C ALA A 24 -12.47 -17.43 -9.19
N ALA A 25 -12.61 -16.11 -9.00
CA ALA A 25 -12.56 -15.47 -7.69
C ALA A 25 -13.66 -15.98 -6.75
N ARG A 26 -14.93 -16.02 -7.19
CA ARG A 26 -16.05 -16.46 -6.34
C ARG A 26 -15.94 -17.91 -5.82
N PRO A 27 -15.69 -18.93 -6.66
CA PRO A 27 -15.55 -20.30 -6.17
C PRO A 27 -14.32 -20.45 -5.26
N LEU A 28 -13.23 -19.75 -5.56
CA LEU A 28 -12.05 -19.75 -4.70
C LEU A 28 -12.33 -19.10 -3.34
N GLU A 29 -13.01 -17.95 -3.31
CA GLU A 29 -13.46 -17.28 -2.09
C GLU A 29 -14.36 -18.19 -1.26
N ALA A 30 -15.33 -18.86 -1.88
CA ALA A 30 -16.23 -19.80 -1.20
C ALA A 30 -15.47 -21.00 -0.62
N LEU A 31 -14.53 -21.57 -1.37
CA LEU A 31 -13.69 -22.69 -0.93
C LEU A 31 -12.83 -22.29 0.27
N LEU A 32 -12.18 -21.12 0.19
CA LEU A 32 -11.33 -20.60 1.25
C LEU A 32 -12.15 -20.23 2.49
N ALA A 33 -13.34 -19.65 2.33
CA ALA A 33 -14.26 -19.38 3.43
C ALA A 33 -14.72 -20.67 4.12
N ALA A 34 -15.11 -21.69 3.34
CA ALA A 34 -15.46 -23.00 3.88
C ALA A 34 -14.28 -23.64 4.63
N PHE A 35 -13.06 -23.51 4.11
CA PHE A 35 -11.86 -23.99 4.78
C PHE A 35 -11.62 -23.27 6.12
N LEU A 36 -11.75 -21.94 6.16
CA LEU A 36 -11.65 -21.15 7.39
C LEU A 36 -12.72 -21.55 8.42
N ILE A 37 -13.95 -21.82 7.99
CA ILE A 37 -15.03 -22.31 8.86
C ILE A 37 -14.66 -23.68 9.46
N ILE A 38 -14.13 -24.60 8.65
CA ILE A 38 -13.66 -25.91 9.13
C ILE A 38 -12.55 -25.72 10.18
N LEU A 39 -11.58 -24.84 9.94
CA LEU A 39 -10.51 -24.54 10.90
C LEU A 39 -11.07 -23.96 12.22
N ALA A 40 -12.03 -23.03 12.13
CA ALA A 40 -12.70 -22.46 13.30
C ALA A 40 -13.45 -23.53 14.11
N ILE A 41 -14.18 -24.43 13.44
CA ILE A 41 -14.86 -25.56 14.06
C ILE A 41 -13.86 -26.48 14.76
N VAL A 42 -12.71 -26.78 14.13
CA VAL A 42 -11.66 -27.62 14.72
C VAL A 42 -11.08 -26.96 15.97
N ILE A 43 -10.78 -25.66 15.92
CA ILE A 43 -10.31 -24.91 17.10
C ILE A 43 -11.36 -24.98 18.22
N ALA A 44 -12.61 -24.64 17.92
CA ALA A 44 -13.70 -24.65 18.89
C ALA A 44 -13.91 -26.03 19.53
N ARG A 45 -13.92 -27.09 18.71
CA ARG A 45 -14.09 -28.48 19.17
C ARG A 45 -12.87 -29.01 19.93
N SER A 46 -11.66 -28.59 19.56
CA SER A 46 -10.44 -28.94 20.29
C SER A 46 -10.45 -28.41 21.73
N ARG A 47 -11.27 -27.37 21.98
CA ARG A 47 -11.33 -26.55 23.20
C ARG A 47 -9.95 -26.10 23.69
N LEU A 48 -8.98 -26.07 22.76
CA LEU A 48 -7.56 -25.87 23.04
C LEU A 48 -7.07 -26.73 24.21
N THR A 49 -7.57 -27.96 24.33
CA THR A 49 -7.36 -28.84 25.50
C THR A 49 -5.91 -29.12 25.80
N ALA A 50 -5.04 -29.08 24.78
CA ALA A 50 -3.60 -29.26 24.92
C ALA A 50 -2.90 -28.11 25.67
N LEU A 51 -3.56 -26.98 25.88
CA LEU A 51 -3.04 -25.84 26.63
C LEU A 51 -3.59 -25.83 28.06
N ALA A 52 -2.76 -25.37 29.00
CA ALA A 52 -3.22 -25.07 30.37
C ALA A 52 -4.31 -23.97 30.34
N PRO A 53 -5.28 -23.97 31.28
CA PRO A 53 -6.38 -23.00 31.29
C PRO A 53 -5.94 -21.54 31.18
N ARG A 54 -4.88 -21.16 31.90
CA ARG A 54 -4.29 -19.81 31.84
C ARG A 54 -3.83 -19.41 30.42
N HIS A 55 -3.23 -20.33 29.67
CA HIS A 55 -2.76 -20.05 28.31
C HIS A 55 -3.93 -19.95 27.33
N ARG A 56 -5.01 -20.71 27.53
CA ARG A 56 -6.22 -20.59 26.70
C ARG A 56 -6.84 -19.20 26.84
N ALA A 57 -6.98 -18.72 28.08
CA ALA A 57 -7.51 -17.38 28.35
C ALA A 57 -6.65 -16.30 27.68
N LEU A 58 -5.33 -16.38 27.82
CA LEU A 58 -4.39 -15.44 27.18
C LEU A 58 -4.49 -15.44 25.65
N ILE A 59 -4.61 -16.61 25.02
CA ILE A 59 -4.77 -16.69 23.56
C ILE A 59 -6.09 -16.09 23.11
N LEU A 60 -7.20 -16.44 23.75
CA LEU A 60 -8.51 -15.90 23.40
C LEU A 60 -8.56 -14.38 23.61
N ALA A 61 -7.99 -13.89 24.70
CA ALA A 61 -7.84 -12.46 24.96
C ALA A 61 -6.97 -11.79 23.89
N GLY A 62 -5.84 -12.39 23.49
CA GLY A 62 -4.96 -11.85 22.46
C GLY A 62 -5.59 -11.81 21.06
N ILE A 63 -6.47 -12.77 20.73
CA ILE A 63 -7.27 -12.75 19.49
C ILE A 63 -8.32 -11.62 19.53
N ALA A 64 -8.99 -11.45 20.67
CA ALA A 64 -10.12 -10.52 20.80
C ALA A 64 -9.71 -9.07 21.12
N ALA A 65 -8.59 -8.86 21.81
CA ALA A 65 -8.18 -7.55 22.29
C ALA A 65 -7.95 -6.54 21.15
N PRO A 66 -7.28 -6.87 20.02
CA PRO A 66 -7.13 -5.94 18.91
C PRO A 66 -8.46 -5.48 18.29
N PRO A 67 -9.40 -6.34 17.84
CA PRO A 67 -10.68 -5.87 17.31
C PRO A 67 -11.50 -5.09 18.34
N VAL A 68 -11.53 -5.53 19.60
CA VAL A 68 -12.28 -4.84 20.66
C VAL A 68 -11.69 -3.47 20.98
N GLY A 69 -10.37 -3.39 21.14
CA GLY A 69 -9.66 -2.13 21.41
C GLY A 69 -9.80 -1.14 20.26
N LEU A 70 -9.73 -1.62 19.01
CA LEU A 70 -9.96 -0.79 17.84
C LEU A 70 -11.38 -0.25 17.76
N LEU A 71 -12.39 -1.09 18.02
CA LEU A 71 -13.79 -0.66 18.08
C LEU A 71 -14.01 0.40 19.17
N ALA A 72 -13.41 0.20 20.34
CA ALA A 72 -13.48 1.14 21.45
C ALA A 72 -12.80 2.48 21.10
N LEU A 73 -11.59 2.46 20.52
CA LEU A 73 -10.89 3.67 20.09
C LEU A 73 -11.64 4.39 18.95
N GLY A 74 -12.16 3.64 17.98
CA GLY A 74 -12.95 4.20 16.88
C GLY A 74 -14.21 4.91 17.38
N ALA A 75 -14.90 4.32 18.37
CA ALA A 75 -16.05 4.94 19.01
C ALA A 75 -15.68 6.16 19.87
N LEU A 76 -14.56 6.11 20.59
CA LEU A 76 -14.12 7.18 21.49
C LEU A 76 -13.66 8.44 20.72
N PHE A 77 -13.02 8.26 19.57
CA PHE A 77 -12.41 9.35 18.79
C PHE A 77 -13.18 9.73 17.52
N ASP A 78 -14.39 9.19 17.31
CA ASP A 78 -15.20 9.38 16.10
C ASP A 78 -14.41 9.15 14.79
N ASN A 79 -13.49 8.17 14.83
CA ASN A 79 -12.52 7.90 13.78
C ASN A 79 -12.88 6.64 12.97
N MET A 80 -14.18 6.37 12.79
CA MET A 80 -14.63 5.28 11.92
C MET A 80 -14.63 5.72 10.45
N PRO A 81 -14.11 4.90 9.51
CA PRO A 81 -13.72 3.51 9.68
C PRO A 81 -12.30 3.30 10.23
N ILE A 82 -12.18 2.33 11.14
CA ILE A 82 -10.92 1.87 11.73
C ILE A 82 -10.04 1.23 10.64
N GLU A 83 -8.74 1.51 10.66
CA GLU A 83 -7.80 0.83 9.77
C GLU A 83 -7.71 -0.68 10.08
N VAL A 84 -8.19 -1.49 9.13
CA VAL A 84 -8.24 -2.96 9.22
C VAL A 84 -6.87 -3.60 9.49
N ARG A 85 -5.78 -2.90 9.14
CA ARG A 85 -4.40 -3.36 9.35
C ARG A 85 -4.09 -3.70 10.82
N TYR A 86 -4.74 -3.04 11.77
CA TYR A 86 -4.50 -3.29 13.19
C TYR A 86 -5.13 -4.60 13.69
N LEU A 87 -6.07 -5.19 12.94
CA LEU A 87 -6.58 -6.53 13.24
C LEU A 87 -5.48 -7.60 13.13
N TRP A 88 -4.40 -7.29 12.42
CA TRP A 88 -3.28 -8.22 12.25
C TRP A 88 -2.52 -8.47 13.55
N LEU A 89 -2.66 -7.57 14.54
CA LEU A 89 -2.09 -7.74 15.87
C LEU A 89 -2.65 -8.98 16.60
N GLY A 90 -3.84 -9.47 16.20
CA GLY A 90 -4.45 -10.68 16.76
C GLY A 90 -3.98 -11.98 16.07
N LEU A 91 -3.35 -11.88 14.90
CA LEU A 91 -2.97 -13.05 14.09
C LEU A 91 -1.96 -13.98 14.77
N PRO A 92 -0.94 -13.50 15.53
CA PRO A 92 -0.02 -14.41 16.22
C PRO A 92 -0.76 -15.36 17.18
N TYR A 93 -1.75 -14.84 17.92
CA TYR A 93 -2.56 -15.64 18.84
C TYR A 93 -3.47 -16.62 18.10
N LEU A 94 -4.05 -16.21 16.97
CA LEU A 94 -4.80 -17.11 16.10
C LEU A 94 -3.92 -18.24 15.54
N GLY A 95 -2.69 -17.92 15.15
CA GLY A 95 -1.69 -18.89 14.71
C GLY A 95 -1.38 -19.92 15.80
N LEU A 96 -1.21 -19.49 17.05
CA LEU A 96 -1.02 -20.40 18.20
C LEU A 96 -2.26 -21.28 18.46
N ALA A 97 -3.45 -20.72 18.34
CA ALA A 97 -4.71 -21.47 18.46
C ALA A 97 -4.83 -22.55 17.37
N LEU A 98 -4.51 -22.19 16.11
CA LEU A 98 -4.47 -23.11 14.97
C LEU A 98 -3.43 -24.21 15.17
N ALA A 99 -2.19 -23.87 15.52
CA ALA A 99 -1.12 -24.84 15.76
C ALA A 99 -1.51 -25.86 16.84
N THR A 100 -2.14 -25.38 17.92
CA THR A 100 -2.64 -26.22 19.01
C THR A 100 -3.78 -27.12 18.55
N GLY A 101 -4.81 -26.56 17.90
CA GLY A 101 -6.00 -27.28 17.47
C GLY A 101 -5.72 -28.30 16.36
N LEU A 102 -4.79 -28.00 15.46
CA LEU A 102 -4.44 -28.84 14.31
C LEU A 102 -3.38 -29.90 14.62
N ARG A 103 -2.81 -29.94 15.83
CA ARG A 103 -1.77 -30.92 16.21
C ARG A 103 -2.16 -32.38 15.91
N ARG A 104 -3.46 -32.71 16.00
CA ARG A 104 -4.00 -34.06 15.71
C ARG A 104 -4.58 -34.22 14.30
N HIS A 105 -4.48 -33.19 13.46
CA HIS A 105 -5.12 -33.12 12.15
C HIS A 105 -4.11 -32.74 11.04
N PRO A 106 -3.08 -33.58 10.78
CA PRO A 106 -2.07 -33.28 9.77
C PRO A 106 -2.67 -33.08 8.37
N ARG A 107 -3.78 -33.76 8.06
CA ARG A 107 -4.52 -33.60 6.80
C ARG A 107 -5.09 -32.19 6.59
N LEU A 108 -5.35 -31.44 7.65
CA LEU A 108 -5.80 -30.04 7.58
C LEU A 108 -4.63 -29.06 7.65
N LEU A 109 -3.53 -29.45 8.30
CA LEU A 109 -2.32 -28.64 8.37
C LEU A 109 -1.64 -28.49 7.01
N VAL A 110 -1.53 -29.57 6.23
CA VAL A 110 -0.92 -29.55 4.89
C VAL A 110 -1.58 -28.52 3.96
N PRO A 111 -2.91 -28.54 3.72
CA PRO A 111 -3.55 -27.55 2.87
C PRO A 111 -3.44 -26.14 3.45
N LEU A 112 -3.48 -25.96 4.78
CA LEU A 112 -3.28 -24.65 5.40
C LEU A 112 -1.89 -24.10 5.06
N LEU A 113 -0.83 -24.90 5.23
CA LEU A 113 0.54 -24.49 4.91
C LEU A 113 0.72 -24.25 3.40
N ALA A 114 0.11 -25.08 2.55
CA ALA A 114 0.14 -24.88 1.11
C ALA A 114 -0.54 -23.57 0.70
N ILE A 115 -1.71 -23.26 1.26
CA ILE A 115 -2.43 -22.00 1.05
C ILE A 115 -1.58 -20.82 1.53
N GLN A 116 -1.00 -20.88 2.73
CA GLN A 116 -0.14 -19.81 3.26
C GLN A 116 1.13 -19.61 2.41
N THR A 117 1.75 -20.69 1.95
CA THR A 117 2.92 -20.62 1.09
C THR A 117 2.57 -19.99 -0.26
N ALA A 118 1.47 -20.45 -0.89
CA ALA A 118 0.97 -19.89 -2.14
C ALA A 118 0.60 -18.40 -1.98
N ALA A 119 0.00 -18.03 -0.85
CA ALA A 119 -0.32 -16.66 -0.47
C ALA A 119 0.94 -15.80 -0.35
N ILE A 120 1.98 -16.27 0.37
CA ILE A 120 3.26 -15.55 0.51
C ILE A 120 3.96 -15.41 -0.83
N ILE A 121 4.02 -16.47 -1.64
CA ILE A 121 4.59 -16.43 -2.99
C ILE A 121 3.83 -15.41 -3.84
N GLY A 122 2.49 -15.47 -3.84
CA GLY A 122 1.63 -14.51 -4.51
C GLY A 122 1.92 -13.08 -4.07
N LEU A 123 2.02 -12.83 -2.77
CA LEU A 123 2.40 -11.52 -2.22
C LEU A 123 3.81 -11.07 -2.63
N ALA A 124 4.75 -11.99 -2.80
CA ALA A 124 6.12 -11.66 -3.19
C ALA A 124 6.24 -11.31 -4.68
N ILE A 125 5.43 -11.95 -5.54
CA ILE A 125 5.55 -11.83 -7.00
C ILE A 125 4.51 -10.91 -7.64
N ALA A 126 3.35 -10.70 -7.00
CA ALA A 126 2.26 -9.94 -7.60
C ALA A 126 2.69 -8.47 -7.78
N PRO A 127 2.60 -7.91 -9.00
CA PRO A 127 2.89 -6.50 -9.22
C PRO A 127 1.99 -5.58 -8.39
N GLY A 128 0.78 -6.05 -8.04
CA GLY A 128 -0.17 -5.35 -7.18
C GLY A 128 0.30 -5.17 -5.73
N THR A 129 1.15 -6.07 -5.25
CA THR A 129 1.66 -6.11 -3.86
C THR A 129 3.03 -5.45 -3.73
N MET A 130 3.70 -5.15 -4.85
CA MET A 130 4.78 -4.17 -4.85
C MET A 130 4.26 -2.86 -4.26
N GLN A 131 4.97 -2.36 -3.24
CA GLN A 131 4.59 -1.12 -2.58
C GLN A 131 4.40 -0.03 -3.65
N PRO A 132 3.24 0.66 -3.69
CA PRO A 132 2.96 1.68 -4.69
C PRO A 132 4.11 2.68 -4.86
N ALA A 133 4.78 2.99 -3.75
CA ALA A 133 5.99 3.80 -3.71
C ALA A 133 7.13 3.27 -4.60
N ALA A 134 7.49 1.98 -4.52
CA ALA A 134 8.57 1.40 -5.32
C ALA A 134 8.22 1.37 -6.83
N ARG A 135 6.96 1.08 -7.18
CA ARG A 135 6.53 1.15 -8.59
C ARG A 135 6.55 2.57 -9.13
N THR A 136 6.10 3.54 -8.34
CA THR A 136 6.13 4.96 -8.74
C THR A 136 7.56 5.50 -8.79
N GLU A 137 8.43 5.04 -7.89
CA GLU A 137 9.86 5.35 -7.89
C GLU A 137 10.50 4.85 -9.19
N ALA A 138 10.35 3.56 -9.52
CA ALA A 138 10.94 3.00 -10.74
C ALA A 138 10.44 3.72 -12.00
N ALA A 139 9.15 4.12 -12.01
CA ALA A 139 8.59 4.95 -13.06
C ALA A 139 9.20 6.35 -13.10
N ALA A 140 9.54 6.97 -11.97
CA ALA A 140 10.22 8.27 -11.92
C ALA A 140 11.71 8.15 -12.32
N ALA A 141 12.40 7.11 -11.85
CA ALA A 141 13.80 6.80 -12.15
C ALA A 141 14.06 6.75 -13.66
N ALA A 142 13.16 6.12 -14.42
CA ALA A 142 13.24 6.00 -15.87
C ALA A 142 13.24 7.36 -16.62
N PHE A 143 12.84 8.45 -15.96
CA PHE A 143 12.78 9.80 -16.54
C PHE A 143 13.71 10.81 -15.84
N LEU A 144 14.64 10.35 -15.00
CA LEU A 144 15.60 11.22 -14.32
C LEU A 144 16.56 11.89 -15.31
N ARG A 145 16.89 13.15 -14.99
CA ARG A 145 17.88 13.99 -15.66
C ARG A 145 18.60 14.82 -14.59
N PRO A 146 19.79 15.39 -14.88
CA PRO A 146 20.58 16.15 -13.90
C PRO A 146 19.84 17.31 -13.20
N ASP A 147 18.77 17.85 -13.81
CA ASP A 147 17.97 18.97 -13.27
C ASP A 147 16.52 18.59 -12.94
N THR A 148 16.28 17.33 -12.58
CA THR A 148 14.96 16.81 -12.25
C THR A 148 14.72 16.82 -10.75
N LEU A 149 13.62 17.46 -10.32
CA LEU A 149 13.08 17.33 -8.96
C LEU A 149 11.91 16.35 -8.94
N VAL A 150 11.97 15.36 -8.06
CA VAL A 150 10.85 14.43 -7.83
C VAL A 150 10.05 14.88 -6.60
N LEU A 151 8.76 15.12 -6.79
CA LEU A 151 7.81 15.52 -5.76
C LEU A 151 7.04 14.31 -5.26
N ILE A 152 7.16 14.02 -3.97
CA ILE A 152 6.44 12.94 -3.31
C ILE A 152 5.41 13.55 -2.35
N PRO A 153 4.12 13.15 -2.39
CA PRO A 153 3.15 13.62 -1.41
C PRO A 153 3.49 13.09 -0.01
N PHE A 154 3.35 13.93 1.02
CA PHE A 154 3.64 13.55 2.41
C PHE A 154 2.80 12.36 2.91
N GLY A 155 1.53 12.26 2.49
CA GLY A 155 0.59 11.27 3.04
C GLY A 155 0.02 11.69 4.41
N ASN A 156 -0.64 10.77 5.11
CA ASN A 156 -1.26 11.05 6.42
C ASN A 156 -0.21 11.29 7.52
N ASP A 157 0.86 10.49 7.56
CA ASP A 157 1.84 10.45 8.64
C ASP A 157 3.29 10.74 8.21
N GLY A 158 3.56 10.84 6.91
CA GLY A 158 4.91 11.07 6.39
C GLY A 158 5.80 9.84 6.31
N VAL A 159 5.30 8.67 6.72
CA VAL A 159 6.09 7.44 6.78
C VAL A 159 5.64 6.48 5.68
N GLY A 160 4.33 6.29 5.53
CA GLY A 160 3.78 5.27 4.63
C GLY A 160 4.01 5.50 3.13
N ILE A 161 4.27 6.74 2.71
CA ILE A 161 4.55 7.09 1.31
C ILE A 161 6.01 7.50 1.09
N PRO A 162 6.55 8.51 1.81
CA PRO A 162 7.90 9.02 1.52
C PRO A 162 8.99 8.01 1.86
N GLY A 163 8.87 7.31 2.99
CA GLY A 163 9.89 6.37 3.47
C GLY A 163 10.19 5.27 2.44
N PRO A 164 9.20 4.47 2.03
CA PRO A 164 9.40 3.46 1.01
C PRO A 164 9.89 3.97 -0.35
N PHE A 165 9.43 5.15 -0.77
CA PHE A 165 9.86 5.72 -2.05
C PHE A 165 11.34 6.11 -1.98
N ILE A 166 11.75 6.83 -0.92
CA ILE A 166 13.13 7.25 -0.72
C ILE A 166 14.05 6.03 -0.56
N ALA A 167 13.60 4.99 0.13
CA ALA A 167 14.37 3.75 0.28
C ALA A 167 14.60 3.01 -1.04
N ALA A 168 13.69 3.14 -2.01
CA ALA A 168 13.82 2.56 -3.34
C ALA A 168 14.58 3.47 -4.33
N ALA A 169 14.68 4.78 -4.03
CA ALA A 169 15.22 5.75 -4.96
C ALA A 169 16.74 5.60 -5.16
N PRO A 170 17.25 5.81 -6.38
CA PRO A 170 18.68 5.86 -6.63
C PRO A 170 19.29 7.09 -5.96
N ALA A 171 20.56 6.98 -5.56
CA ALA A 171 21.26 8.01 -4.78
C ALA A 171 21.35 9.39 -5.46
N ASN A 172 21.19 9.46 -6.79
CA ASN A 172 21.21 10.70 -7.56
C ASN A 172 19.83 11.37 -7.73
N MET A 173 18.76 10.76 -7.23
CA MET A 173 17.41 11.33 -7.33
C MET A 173 17.24 12.47 -6.33
N THR A 174 17.00 13.69 -6.82
CA THR A 174 16.66 14.82 -5.95
C THR A 174 15.18 14.79 -5.62
N ILE A 175 14.85 14.67 -4.33
CA ILE A 175 13.50 14.44 -3.84
C ILE A 175 13.04 15.60 -2.96
N LEU A 176 11.80 16.06 -3.17
CA LEU A 176 11.11 16.96 -2.25
C LEU A 176 9.80 16.32 -1.79
N VAL A 177 9.68 16.15 -0.48
CA VAL A 177 8.43 15.71 0.15
C VAL A 177 7.48 16.91 0.25
N ALA A 178 6.46 16.92 -0.61
CA ALA A 178 5.48 17.97 -0.70
C ALA A 178 4.42 17.81 0.41
N ARG A 179 4.27 18.85 1.24
CA ARG A 179 3.23 18.94 2.28
C ARG A 179 2.07 19.86 1.89
N ARG A 180 2.33 20.83 1.02
CA ARG A 180 1.37 21.86 0.61
C ARG A 180 1.59 22.21 -0.86
N ALA A 181 0.55 22.11 -1.68
CA ALA A 181 0.66 22.40 -3.11
C ALA A 181 1.08 23.86 -3.38
N ALA A 182 0.51 24.83 -2.65
CA ALA A 182 0.71 26.26 -2.90
C ALA A 182 2.17 26.75 -2.82
N THR A 183 3.01 26.12 -1.99
CA THR A 183 4.43 26.52 -1.81
C THR A 183 5.39 25.69 -2.63
N THR A 184 4.93 24.59 -3.23
CA THR A 184 5.79 23.63 -3.92
C THR A 184 6.38 24.19 -5.22
N PRO A 185 5.64 24.94 -6.08
CA PRO A 185 6.21 25.54 -7.28
C PRO A 185 7.42 26.46 -7.01
N ASN A 186 7.40 27.25 -5.93
CA ASN A 186 8.51 28.14 -5.58
C ASN A 186 9.78 27.35 -5.23
N ARG A 187 9.64 26.20 -4.57
CA ARG A 187 10.77 25.31 -4.26
C ARG A 187 11.27 24.55 -5.49
N ALA A 188 10.38 24.31 -6.44
CA ALA A 188 10.70 23.67 -7.71
C ALA A 188 11.25 24.64 -8.77
N ALA A 189 11.17 25.96 -8.53
CA ALA A 189 11.58 26.99 -9.48
C ALA A 189 13.02 26.86 -10.01
N PRO A 190 14.02 26.39 -9.25
CA PRO A 190 15.38 26.19 -9.78
C PRO A 190 15.53 25.00 -10.74
N TYR A 191 14.55 24.10 -10.79
CA TYR A 191 14.65 22.84 -11.53
C TYR A 191 14.02 22.97 -12.91
N ARG A 192 14.70 22.42 -13.92
CA ARG A 192 14.19 22.40 -15.30
C ARG A 192 13.06 21.41 -15.48
N ARG A 193 13.00 20.38 -14.63
CA ARG A 193 12.00 19.33 -14.71
C ARG A 193 11.48 18.97 -13.34
N VAL A 194 10.18 18.71 -13.28
CA VAL A 194 9.48 18.24 -12.10
C VAL A 194 8.74 16.94 -12.43
N ILE A 195 8.91 15.93 -11.61
CA ILE A 195 8.13 14.69 -11.67
C ILE A 195 7.29 14.60 -10.40
N ILE A 196 5.97 14.55 -10.54
CA ILE A 196 5.05 14.32 -9.42
C ILE A 196 4.75 12.82 -9.33
N ALA A 197 5.07 12.21 -8.19
CA ALA A 197 4.66 10.85 -7.88
C ALA A 197 3.15 10.79 -7.62
N ASN A 198 2.38 10.10 -8.47
CA ASN A 198 0.91 10.02 -8.36
C ASN A 198 0.45 8.96 -7.32
N ILE A 199 1.07 8.94 -6.15
CA ILE A 199 0.73 7.99 -5.08
C ILE A 199 -0.48 8.53 -4.31
N ARG A 200 -1.61 7.81 -4.34
CA ARG A 200 -2.91 8.24 -3.79
C ARG A 200 -3.51 7.20 -2.82
N VAL A 201 -2.70 6.74 -1.87
CA VAL A 201 -3.05 5.61 -0.99
C VAL A 201 -3.91 6.00 0.21
N ASP A 202 -3.73 7.21 0.73
CA ASP A 202 -4.45 7.73 1.91
C ASP A 202 -5.23 9.01 1.61
N ALA A 203 -6.01 9.50 2.58
CA ALA A 203 -6.87 10.67 2.37
C ALA A 203 -6.05 11.94 2.06
N ALA A 204 -4.95 12.17 2.78
CA ALA A 204 -4.09 13.33 2.57
C ALA A 204 -3.47 13.33 1.16
N SER A 205 -2.90 12.21 0.71
CA SER A 205 -2.31 12.05 -0.62
C SER A 205 -3.35 12.10 -1.75
N ARG A 206 -4.55 11.54 -1.53
CA ARG A 206 -5.67 11.63 -2.49
C ARG A 206 -6.08 13.08 -2.78
N THR A 207 -6.00 13.94 -1.77
CA THR A 207 -6.30 15.38 -1.87
C THR A 207 -5.11 16.17 -2.42
N LEU A 208 -3.90 15.89 -1.95
CA LEU A 208 -2.71 16.68 -2.27
C LEU A 208 -2.21 16.48 -3.71
N VAL A 209 -2.25 15.26 -4.25
CA VAL A 209 -1.72 14.99 -5.61
C VAL A 209 -2.43 15.80 -6.71
N PRO A 210 -3.78 15.86 -6.77
CA PRO A 210 -4.48 16.75 -7.70
C PRO A 210 -4.12 18.23 -7.52
N GLN A 211 -3.99 18.69 -6.28
CA GLN A 211 -3.62 20.08 -5.99
C GLN A 211 -2.20 20.40 -6.46
N LEU A 212 -1.25 19.48 -6.28
CA LEU A 212 0.11 19.62 -6.80
C LEU A 212 0.08 19.74 -8.33
N ARG A 213 -0.63 18.85 -9.02
CA ARG A 213 -0.77 18.92 -10.49
C ARG A 213 -1.37 20.25 -10.96
N ALA A 214 -2.39 20.75 -10.26
CA ALA A 214 -2.99 22.04 -10.56
C ALA A 214 -2.01 23.21 -10.32
N ALA A 215 -1.18 23.15 -9.28
CA ALA A 215 -0.20 24.19 -8.96
C ALA A 215 0.91 24.33 -10.03
N PHE A 216 1.14 23.28 -10.84
CA PHE A 216 2.07 23.30 -11.98
C PHE A 216 1.37 23.51 -13.33
N ALA A 217 0.06 23.79 -13.37
CA ALA A 217 -0.66 24.15 -14.60
C ALA A 217 -0.56 25.66 -14.87
N THR A 218 0.66 26.20 -14.92
CA THR A 218 0.93 27.64 -15.16
C THR A 218 1.74 27.85 -16.43
N ALA A 219 1.87 29.09 -16.90
CA ALA A 219 2.54 29.40 -18.16
C ALA A 219 4.02 28.95 -18.22
N CYS A 220 4.70 28.83 -17.07
CA CYS A 220 6.09 28.37 -17.02
C CYS A 220 6.25 26.85 -17.09
N TRP A 221 5.20 26.07 -16.90
CA TRP A 221 5.30 24.62 -16.76
C TRP A 221 4.47 23.91 -17.83
N GLN A 222 5.15 23.14 -18.67
CA GLN A 222 4.50 22.34 -19.71
C GLN A 222 4.41 20.89 -19.27
N ARG A 223 3.21 20.32 -19.30
CA ARG A 223 3.02 18.89 -19.01
C ARG A 223 3.52 18.05 -20.18
N GLU A 224 4.28 17.00 -19.88
CA GLU A 224 4.70 15.99 -20.87
C GLU A 224 3.85 14.71 -20.79
N THR A 225 3.92 13.89 -21.83
CA THR A 225 3.40 12.52 -21.81
C THR A 225 4.15 11.70 -20.78
N SER A 226 3.43 11.04 -19.87
CA SER A 226 4.01 10.26 -18.79
C SER A 226 3.16 9.02 -18.45
N PRO A 227 3.74 7.96 -17.86
CA PRO A 227 2.98 6.83 -17.32
C PRO A 227 2.00 7.27 -16.23
N ALA A 228 0.91 6.52 -16.01
CA ALA A 228 -0.10 6.87 -15.01
C ALA A 228 0.45 7.05 -13.57
N ALA A 229 1.53 6.34 -13.24
CA ALA A 229 2.17 6.42 -11.92
C ALA A 229 2.82 7.78 -11.63
N ILE A 230 3.13 8.59 -12.64
CA ILE A 230 3.82 9.87 -12.49
C ILE A 230 3.22 10.97 -13.38
N THR A 231 3.46 12.23 -13.04
CA THR A 231 3.15 13.37 -13.92
C THR A 231 4.41 14.20 -14.13
N ILE A 232 4.82 14.42 -15.37
CA ILE A 232 6.04 15.15 -15.71
C ILE A 232 5.69 16.57 -16.16
N PHE A 233 6.42 17.55 -15.66
CA PHE A 233 6.38 18.94 -16.08
C PHE A 233 7.78 19.45 -16.42
N ASP A 234 7.90 20.14 -17.55
CA ASP A 234 9.10 20.84 -17.99
C ASP A 234 8.96 22.35 -17.72
N ASN A 235 10.00 22.98 -17.18
CA ASN A 235 10.05 24.41 -16.93
C ASN A 235 10.49 25.17 -18.18
N LEU A 236 9.52 25.74 -18.89
CA LEU A 236 9.76 26.55 -20.09
C LEU A 236 10.50 27.85 -19.77
N CYS A 237 10.31 28.40 -18.57
CA CYS A 237 10.94 29.65 -18.15
C CYS A 237 12.44 29.51 -17.86
N LEU A 238 12.96 28.27 -17.75
CA LEU A 238 14.38 27.97 -17.63
C LEU A 238 15.02 27.46 -18.92
N ARG A 239 14.25 27.32 -20.01
CA ARG A 239 14.84 26.92 -21.30
C ARG A 239 15.78 28.03 -21.78
N PRO A 240 17.01 27.70 -22.20
CA PRO A 240 17.85 28.67 -22.89
C PRO A 240 17.06 29.22 -24.07
N LYS A 241 16.97 30.55 -24.18
CA LYS A 241 16.36 31.19 -25.35
C LYS A 241 17.12 30.65 -26.56
N ALA A 242 16.41 30.04 -27.52
CA ALA A 242 17.05 29.58 -28.75
C ALA A 242 17.84 30.76 -29.33
N PRO A 243 19.11 30.56 -29.76
CA PRO A 243 19.87 31.63 -30.37
C PRO A 243 19.06 32.19 -31.55
N PRO A 244 19.01 33.52 -31.74
CA PRO A 244 18.27 34.11 -32.84
C PRO A 244 18.72 33.42 -34.14
N ALA A 245 17.74 32.99 -34.94
CA ALA A 245 18.02 32.42 -36.25
C ALA A 245 18.91 33.41 -37.00
N ARG A 246 20.14 32.98 -37.35
CA ARG A 246 21.02 33.80 -38.17
C ARG A 246 20.26 34.12 -39.45
N SER A 247 19.95 35.39 -39.68
CA SER A 247 19.41 35.86 -40.94
C SER A 247 20.37 35.42 -42.05
N ALA A 248 19.84 34.76 -43.07
CA ALA A 248 20.61 34.39 -44.24
C ALA A 248 21.22 35.68 -44.84
N PRO A 249 22.50 35.67 -45.27
CA PRO A 249 23.09 36.80 -45.96
C PRO A 249 22.27 37.08 -47.23
N ALA A 250 21.93 38.36 -47.42
CA ALA A 250 21.24 38.88 -48.59
C ALA A 250 22.11 38.83 -49.85
#